data_AF-A0A1V3J5F9-F1
#
_entry.id   AF-A0A1V3J5F9-F1
#
_cell.length_a   1.000
_cell.length_b   1.000
_cell.length_c   1.000
_cell.angle_alpha   90.00
_cell.angle_beta   90.00
_cell.angle_gamma   90.00
#
_symmetry.space_group_name_H-M   'P 1'
#
loop_
_entity.id
_entity.type
_entity.pdbx_description
1 polymer ?
#
loop_
_entity_poly.entity_id
_entity_poly.type
_entity_poly.pdbx_seq_one_letter_code
_entity_poly.pdbx_strand_id
1 'polypeptide(L)' 'MIYQIEYTYPQQEAIGAIGSFHFVEAVSEKIAMYKAQAFIAEQLYYYFDQDVDFEIKSIELVK' A
#
# COMPACT_ATOMS: atom_id res chain seq x y z
N MET A 1 -5.74 -4.63 15.69
CA MET A 1 -5.71 -3.17 15.43
C MET A 1 -5.72 -2.99 13.92
N ILE A 2 -6.49 -2.03 13.38
CA ILE A 2 -6.55 -1.77 11.94
C ILE A 2 -5.68 -0.56 11.61
N TYR A 3 -4.75 -0.73 10.68
CA TYR A 3 -3.91 0.34 10.17
C TYR A 3 -4.33 0.70 8.75
N GLN A 4 -4.38 2.01 8.45
CA GLN A 4 -4.51 2.55 7.11
C GLN A 4 -3.10 2.89 6.59
N ILE A 5 -2.74 2.34 5.44
CA ILE A 5 -1.47 2.59 4.75
C ILE A 5 -1.76 3.37 3.48
N GLU A 6 -1.22 4.58 3.37
CA GLU A 6 -1.19 5.34 2.13
C GLU A 6 0.07 5.01 1.35
N TYR A 7 -0.06 4.76 0.06
CA TYR A 7 1.05 4.49 -0.84
C TYR A 7 0.85 5.13 -2.21
N THR A 8 1.97 5.33 -2.90
CA THR A 8 2.00 5.85 -4.27
C THR A 8 2.92 5.05 -5.18
N TYR A 9 2.65 5.05 -6.49
CA TYR A 9 3.49 4.42 -7.51
C TYR A 9 3.52 5.23 -8.82
N PRO A 10 4.55 5.09 -9.68
CA PRO A 10 4.75 5.96 -10.84
C PRO A 10 3.59 6.02 -11.84
N GLN A 11 2.90 4.90 -12.05
CA GLN A 11 1.80 4.76 -13.03
C GLN A 11 0.47 5.35 -12.54
N GLN A 12 0.44 5.86 -11.31
CA GLN A 12 -0.79 6.27 -10.64
C GLN A 12 -1.40 7.56 -11.20
N GLU A 13 -0.57 8.50 -11.64
CA GLU A 13 -1.03 9.71 -12.33
C GLU A 13 -1.68 9.36 -13.67
N ALA A 14 -1.14 8.36 -14.38
CA ALA A 14 -1.66 7.92 -15.68
C ALA A 14 -3.07 7.31 -15.60
N ILE A 15 -3.45 6.77 -14.43
CA ILE A 15 -4.79 6.25 -14.16
C ILE A 15 -5.71 7.25 -13.44
N GLY A 16 -5.24 8.49 -13.22
CA GLY A 16 -6.02 9.55 -12.58
C GLY A 16 -6.26 9.36 -11.08
N ALA A 17 -5.46 8.54 -10.39
CA ALA A 17 -5.55 8.32 -8.95
C ALA A 17 -4.59 9.25 -8.19
N ILE A 18 -5.05 9.84 -7.07
CA ILE A 18 -4.24 10.68 -6.18
C ILE A 18 -4.10 9.93 -4.86
N GLY A 19 -3.08 9.09 -4.74
CA GLY A 19 -2.90 8.22 -3.56
C GLY A 19 -3.70 6.92 -3.63
N SER A 20 -3.21 5.87 -2.98
CA SER A 20 -3.87 4.58 -2.84
C SER A 20 -3.77 4.13 -1.40
N PHE A 21 -4.84 3.52 -0.90
CA PHE A 21 -4.95 3.14 0.50
C PHE A 21 -5.11 1.63 0.63
N HIS A 22 -4.45 1.05 1.62
CA HIS A 22 -4.63 -0.33 2.04
C HIS A 22 -4.91 -0.38 3.54
N PHE A 23 -5.93 -1.14 3.93
CA PHE A 23 -6.27 -1.35 5.33
C PHE A 23 -5.83 -2.75 5.75
N VAL A 24 -5.08 -2.84 6.84
CA VAL A 24 -4.55 -4.12 7.32
C VAL A 24 -4.74 -4.28 8.82
N GLU A 25 -5.17 -5.47 9.22
CA GLU A 25 -5.17 -5.85 10.63
C GLU A 25 -3.80 -6.37 11.06
N ALA A 26 -3.26 -5.77 12.13
CA ALA A 26 -1.98 -6.16 12.70
C ALA A 26 -1.94 -5.96 14.23
N VAL A 27 -0.97 -6.63 14.86
CA VAL A 27 -0.67 -6.52 16.29
C VAL A 27 0.34 -5.41 16.61
N SER A 28 0.95 -4.82 15.58
CA SER A 28 1.85 -3.66 15.69
C SER A 28 2.02 -2.98 14.33
N GLU A 29 2.48 -1.74 14.34
CA GLU A 29 2.77 -0.96 13.12
C GLU A 29 3.81 -1.65 12.24
N LYS A 30 4.85 -2.23 12.83
CA LYS A 30 5.88 -2.99 12.09
C LYS A 30 5.26 -4.17 11.32
N ILE A 31 4.34 -4.91 11.95
CA ILE A 31 3.66 -6.02 11.29
C ILE A 31 2.67 -5.51 10.22
N ALA A 32 2.02 -4.38 10.46
CA ALA A 32 1.16 -3.73 9.46
C ALA A 32 1.96 -3.37 8.21
N MET A 33 3.14 -2.76 8.38
CA MET A 33 4.02 -2.35 7.28
C MET A 33 4.46 -3.55 6.43
N TYR A 34 4.95 -4.63 7.03
CA TYR A 34 5.36 -5.83 6.27
C TYR A 34 4.21 -6.46 5.49
N LYS A 35 3.03 -6.58 6.12
CA LYS A 35 1.84 -7.11 5.45
C LYS A 35 1.40 -6.21 4.29
N ALA A 36 1.40 -4.90 4.51
CA ALA A 36 1.04 -3.92 3.48
C ALA A 36 2.00 -3.97 2.30
N GLN A 37 3.32 -4.00 2.54
CA GLN A 37 4.32 -4.10 1.47
C GLN A 37 4.13 -5.35 0.60
N ALA A 38 3.96 -6.51 1.22
CA ALA A 38 3.75 -7.77 0.49
C ALA A 38 2.47 -7.72 -0.36
N PHE A 39 1.38 -7.24 0.23
CA PHE A 39 0.09 -7.13 -0.46
C PHE A 39 0.13 -6.12 -1.61
N ILE A 40 0.66 -4.91 -1.38
CA ILE A 40 0.74 -3.85 -2.38
C ILE A 40 1.61 -4.30 -3.57
N ALA A 41 2.77 -4.91 -3.30
CA ALA A 41 3.63 -5.45 -4.35
C ALA A 41 2.89 -6.48 -5.21
N GLU A 42 2.20 -7.43 -4.57
CA GLU A 42 1.43 -8.45 -5.27
C GLU A 42 0.28 -7.84 -6.10
N GLN A 43 -0.47 -6.88 -5.56
CA GLN A 43 -1.56 -6.22 -6.28
C GLN A 43 -1.07 -5.43 -7.50
N LEU A 44 0.04 -4.69 -7.36
CA LEU A 44 0.59 -3.94 -8.47
C LEU A 44 1.16 -4.87 -9.55
N TYR A 45 1.81 -5.97 -9.15
CA TYR A 45 2.27 -6.98 -10.09
C TYR A 45 1.11 -7.57 -10.90
N TYR A 46 0.02 -7.97 -10.25
CA TYR A 46 -1.16 -8.50 -10.96
C TYR A 46 -1.81 -7.47 -11.89
N TYR A 47 -1.79 -6.20 -11.52
CA TYR A 47 -2.43 -5.15 -12.33
C TYR A 47 -1.59 -4.78 -13.56
N PHE A 48 -0.26 -4.70 -13.41
CA PHE A 48 0.64 -4.20 -14.45
C PHE A 48 1.46 -5.28 -15.16
N ASP A 49 1.38 -6.54 -14.72
CA ASP A 49 2.15 -7.69 -15.22
C ASP A 49 3.67 -7.48 -15.18
N GLN A 50 4.14 -6.69 -14.21
CA GLN A 50 5.55 -6.37 -13.98
C GLN A 50 5.76 -5.88 -12.54
N ASP A 51 7.00 -5.93 -12.07
CA ASP A 51 7.38 -5.32 -10.79
C ASP A 51 7.21 -3.80 -10.87
N VAL A 52 6.48 -3.24 -9.92
CA VAL A 52 6.23 -1.80 -9.83
C VAL A 52 6.80 -1.28 -8.51
N ASP A 53 7.74 -0.34 -8.62
CA ASP A 53 8.22 0.40 -7.47
C ASP A 53 7.08 1.23 -6.87
N PHE A 54 6.90 1.14 -5.55
CA PHE A 54 5.95 1.94 -4.81
C PHE A 54 6.58 2.48 -3.53
N GLU A 55 6.00 3.56 -3.03
CA GLU A 55 6.44 4.24 -1.81
C GLU A 55 5.29 4.29 -0.82
N ILE A 56 5.52 3.84 0.41
CA ILE A 56 4.59 4.06 1.52
C ILE A 56 4.77 5.49 2.01
N LYS A 57 3.68 6.26 2.00
CA LYS A 57 3.65 7.68 2.40
C LYS A 57 3.31 7.86 3.86
N SER A 58 2.32 7.12 4.36
CA SER A 58 1.85 7.22 5.74
C SER A 58 1.30 5.89 6.24
N ILE A 59 1.37 5.66 7.55
CA ILE A 59 0.77 4.54 8.25
C ILE A 59 0.07 5.09 9.49
N GLU A 60 -1.25 4.92 9.55
CA GLU A 60 -2.07 5.49 10.63
C GLU A 60 -2.93 4.41 11.29
N LEU A 61 -3.01 4.42 12.62
CA LEU A 61 -3.94 3.57 13.36
C LEU A 61 -5.36 4.13 13.21
N VAL A 62 -6.26 3.34 12.63
CA VAL A 62 -7.67 3.71 12.50
C VAL A 62 -8.33 3.69 13.88
N LYS A 63 -8.99 4.80 14.23
CA LYS A 63 -9.68 4.98 15.52
C LYS A 63 -11.08 4.38 15.52
#